data_AF-U7QPB6-F1
#
_entry.id   AF-U7QPB6-F1
#
_cell.length_a   1.000
_cell.length_b   1.000
_cell.length_c   1.000
_cell.angle_alpha   90.00
_cell.angle_beta   90.00
_cell.angle_gamma   90.00
#
_symmetry.space_group_name_H-M   'P 1'
#
loop_
_entity.id
_entity.type
_entity.pdbx_description
1 polymer ?
#
loop_
_entity_poly.entity_id
_entity_poly.type
_entity_poly.pdbx_seq_one_letter_code
_entity_poly.pdbx_strand_id
1 'polypeptide(L)'
;MREKFLKIKKNLIYFLCGFLLAAFMLPSLPNLSINLFSQDQKIIALSQNLNRENINSPLGINLNGIAYWSSQQPFLDYFKSSRQWITQCAKADPDCRGEWNTKEEELLDLDENGWVKSLPSPEDSPEYTRVSTVFMKGTKGIPNQFVGGKYIVLYEGEGKISYGLSAKQDEAASTPGRDVIDVDASKSNGILITILETDPNKTGNYIKNIRVIKAENESLYRSGGIFNPEFIEKINKFRSLRFMDWMGTNHSQQKEWKDRPTPDMATYTLKGVPLEVMVALANQVQADPWFNMPHMATDEYMANFAQSVKKSLDPNLNVYVEFSNEVWNWNFQQTHYALKQGQKRWGEDKGDAFRQWYGMRSAQMCEIWKGTFGNEKGRVVCVMGAHTNAKGSETKVLDCPYWVAEGNKPCYQHGIDAYAITGYFSGALGQPENASTVESWLKDRDEGMKKAFKQLRKGGLLPDDRDSLMDNYEKFVYHSNIAKERGLQLVAYEGGQHIVGRKDVVNNEKLTNFFIEINRHPQMYELYTQLFKDWKEVGGTMFMHFVDVGKPTKWGSWGALEYVDQSESPKYSALMDFITQNSCWWEGC
;
A
#
# COMPACT_ATOMS: atom_id res chain seq x y z
N MET A 1 42.45 -6.81 -44.11
CA MET A 1 43.06 -6.74 -45.46
C MET A 1 42.02 -6.13 -46.38
N ARG A 2 42.25 -5.14 -47.26
CA ARG A 2 43.40 -4.27 -47.63
C ARG A 2 42.81 -3.03 -48.37
N GLU A 3 43.41 -1.86 -48.49
CA GLU A 3 44.47 -1.19 -47.71
C GLU A 3 44.35 0.36 -47.82
N LYS A 4 45.10 1.03 -46.93
CA LYS A 4 45.10 2.46 -46.51
C LYS A 4 45.14 3.52 -47.64
N PHE A 5 44.55 4.72 -47.54
CA PHE A 5 44.50 5.80 -46.50
C PHE A 5 45.67 6.82 -46.51
N LEU A 6 45.36 8.11 -46.27
CA LEU A 6 46.17 9.26 -46.69
C LEU A 6 45.99 10.54 -45.81
N LYS A 7 47.08 11.31 -45.59
CA LYS A 7 47.20 12.77 -45.28
C LYS A 7 46.80 13.43 -43.92
N ILE A 8 47.83 14.01 -43.27
CA ILE A 8 47.98 15.45 -42.82
C ILE A 8 47.56 15.93 -41.40
N LYS A 9 48.31 16.96 -40.89
CA LYS A 9 48.26 17.65 -39.58
C LYS A 9 47.68 19.09 -39.62
N LYS A 10 47.26 19.66 -38.46
CA LYS A 10 47.13 21.10 -38.04
C LYS A 10 46.60 21.16 -36.57
N ASN A 11 46.67 22.21 -35.72
CA ASN A 11 47.52 23.43 -35.56
C ASN A 11 47.33 24.07 -34.14
N LEU A 12 47.95 25.23 -33.83
CA LEU A 12 47.80 26.12 -32.61
C LEU A 12 48.39 25.58 -31.27
N ILE A 13 49.06 26.32 -30.34
CA ILE A 13 49.59 27.72 -30.21
C ILE A 13 48.52 28.80 -29.92
N TYR A 14 48.53 29.72 -28.92
CA TYR A 14 49.41 30.18 -27.78
C TYR A 14 48.50 30.76 -26.63
N PHE A 15 48.83 31.50 -25.54
CA PHE A 15 50.02 32.23 -24.99
C PHE A 15 50.02 32.28 -23.42
N LEU A 16 50.64 33.28 -22.75
CA LEU A 16 50.79 33.43 -21.26
C LEU A 16 50.99 34.91 -20.78
N CYS A 17 50.98 35.15 -19.45
CA CYS A 17 51.42 36.35 -18.68
C CYS A 17 50.44 37.58 -18.53
N GLY A 18 50.72 38.49 -17.57
CA GLY A 18 49.83 39.63 -17.19
C GLY A 18 50.47 40.76 -16.33
N PHE A 19 49.68 41.81 -16.01
CA PHE A 19 50.02 43.11 -15.35
C PHE A 19 48.76 43.75 -14.68
N LEU A 20 48.80 44.91 -13.99
CA LEU A 20 49.44 45.27 -12.69
C LEU A 20 49.04 46.70 -12.19
N LEU A 21 49.16 46.94 -10.87
CA LEU A 21 49.34 48.24 -10.14
C LEU A 21 48.21 49.32 -9.99
N ALA A 22 48.21 49.90 -8.76
CA ALA A 22 47.80 51.25 -8.33
C ALA A 22 46.31 51.59 -8.06
N ALA A 23 46.07 52.36 -6.98
CA ALA A 23 44.77 52.67 -6.37
C ALA A 23 44.52 54.19 -6.25
N PHE A 24 43.28 54.62 -5.95
CA PHE A 24 42.94 55.52 -4.82
C PHE A 24 41.41 55.78 -4.67
N MET A 25 41.02 56.33 -3.51
CA MET A 25 39.69 56.86 -3.10
C MET A 25 38.60 55.88 -2.60
N LEU A 26 37.76 56.42 -1.70
CA LEU A 26 36.75 55.83 -0.80
C LEU A 26 35.53 56.80 -0.74
N PRO A 27 34.37 56.49 -0.11
CA PRO A 27 33.92 55.25 0.55
C PRO A 27 32.47 54.78 0.20
N SER A 28 32.06 53.66 0.84
CA SER A 28 30.73 53.39 1.43
C SER A 28 29.75 52.39 0.76
N LEU A 29 28.96 51.76 1.66
CA LEU A 29 27.87 50.78 1.48
C LEU A 29 28.26 49.32 1.15
N PRO A 30 27.46 48.32 1.58
CA PRO A 30 27.95 46.95 1.83
C PRO A 30 27.70 45.95 0.68
N ASN A 31 28.66 45.05 0.47
CA ASN A 31 28.46 43.87 -0.38
C ASN A 31 27.60 42.83 0.33
N LEU A 32 26.42 42.56 -0.23
CA LEU A 32 25.51 41.52 0.26
C LEU A 32 25.95 40.13 -0.25
N SER A 33 26.88 39.50 0.47
CA SER A 33 27.32 38.13 0.18
C SER A 33 26.23 37.10 0.50
N ILE A 34 25.37 36.80 -0.49
CA ILE A 34 24.28 35.82 -0.33
C ILE A 34 24.88 34.40 -0.22
N ASN A 35 24.71 33.76 0.94
CA ASN A 35 25.23 32.43 1.26
C ASN A 35 24.45 31.29 0.57
N LEU A 36 24.60 31.16 -0.74
CA LEU A 36 24.03 30.08 -1.55
C LEU A 36 24.49 28.66 -1.14
N PHE A 37 25.58 28.52 -0.39
CA PHE A 37 26.10 27.23 0.09
C PHE A 37 25.48 26.73 1.42
N SER A 38 24.56 27.49 2.04
CA SER A 38 24.05 27.17 3.38
C SER A 38 22.79 26.28 3.40
N GLN A 39 22.03 26.21 2.30
CA GLN A 39 20.85 25.34 2.23
C GLN A 39 21.21 23.88 1.92
N ASP A 40 22.13 23.62 0.99
CA ASP A 40 22.55 22.26 0.65
C ASP A 40 23.17 21.53 1.85
N GLN A 41 24.01 22.21 2.64
CA GLN A 41 24.53 21.65 3.89
C GLN A 41 23.44 21.38 4.93
N LYS A 42 22.35 22.17 4.98
CA LYS A 42 21.20 21.84 5.84
C LYS A 42 20.43 20.63 5.35
N ILE A 43 20.24 20.48 4.05
CA ILE A 43 19.55 19.32 3.45
C ILE A 43 20.35 18.03 3.67
N ILE A 44 21.67 18.08 3.47
CA ILE A 44 22.58 16.94 3.70
C ILE A 44 22.74 16.63 5.21
N ALA A 45 22.76 17.65 6.09
CA ALA A 45 22.77 17.42 7.54
C ALA A 45 21.46 16.83 8.06
N LEU A 46 20.31 17.22 7.48
CA LEU A 46 19.01 16.60 7.77
C LEU A 46 19.00 15.11 7.35
N SER A 47 19.58 14.76 6.21
CA SER A 47 19.64 13.35 5.76
C SER A 47 20.66 12.48 6.51
N GLN A 48 21.43 13.05 7.47
CA GLN A 48 22.41 12.31 8.28
C GLN A 48 22.12 12.35 9.79
N ASN A 49 21.20 13.21 10.25
CA ASN A 49 20.73 13.28 11.63
C ASN A 49 19.19 13.20 11.75
N LEU A 50 18.53 12.55 10.79
CA LEU A 50 17.26 11.89 11.08
C LEU A 50 17.53 10.81 12.13
N ASN A 51 17.16 11.08 13.38
CA ASN A 51 16.89 10.03 14.34
C ASN A 51 15.96 9.02 13.65
N ARG A 52 16.26 7.72 13.74
CA ARG A 52 15.31 6.68 13.34
C ARG A 52 14.23 6.59 14.42
N GLU A 53 13.32 7.56 14.45
CA GLU A 53 12.32 7.71 15.51
C GLU A 53 11.41 6.47 15.66
N ASN A 54 11.35 5.66 14.60
CA ASN A 54 10.64 4.39 14.52
C ASN A 54 11.51 3.12 14.70
N ILE A 55 12.85 3.20 14.82
CA ILE A 55 13.67 1.96 14.99
C ILE A 55 13.30 1.24 16.28
N ASN A 56 13.01 1.99 17.34
CA ASN A 56 12.57 1.45 18.62
C ASN A 56 11.05 1.22 18.67
N SER A 57 10.31 1.41 17.58
CA SER A 57 8.86 1.28 17.56
C SER A 57 8.43 -0.19 17.63
N PRO A 58 7.48 -0.56 18.51
CA PRO A 58 7.01 -1.94 18.63
C PRO A 58 5.91 -2.30 17.60
N LEU A 59 5.41 -1.30 16.84
CA LEU A 59 4.28 -1.46 15.94
C LEU A 59 4.68 -1.28 14.48
N GLY A 60 4.10 -2.11 13.61
CA GLY A 60 4.01 -1.87 12.17
C GLY A 60 2.59 -1.46 11.77
N ILE A 61 2.41 -1.08 10.51
CA ILE A 61 1.07 -0.88 9.92
C ILE A 61 1.02 -1.41 8.47
N ASN A 62 -0.07 -2.05 8.04
CA ASN A 62 -0.25 -2.25 6.59
C ASN A 62 -0.71 -0.94 5.94
N LEU A 63 -0.40 -0.78 4.65
CA LEU A 63 -0.89 0.33 3.86
C LEU A 63 -2.15 -0.09 3.09
N ASN A 64 -3.25 0.64 3.31
CA ASN A 64 -4.54 0.45 2.63
C ASN A 64 -4.39 0.49 1.09
N GLY A 65 -5.22 -0.26 0.38
CA GLY A 65 -5.16 -0.38 -1.08
C GLY A 65 -5.32 0.93 -1.85
N ILE A 66 -4.54 1.06 -2.93
CA ILE A 66 -4.67 2.17 -3.89
C ILE A 66 -5.96 1.98 -4.70
N ALA A 67 -6.82 2.99 -4.69
CA ALA A 67 -8.05 3.03 -5.47
C ALA A 67 -8.47 4.48 -5.71
N TYR A 68 -9.24 4.72 -6.78
CA TYR A 68 -9.69 6.06 -7.15
C TYR A 68 -10.62 6.74 -6.13
N TRP A 69 -11.13 5.98 -5.16
CA TRP A 69 -11.94 6.43 -4.02
C TRP A 69 -11.22 6.33 -2.66
N SER A 70 -9.93 5.94 -2.66
CA SER A 70 -9.17 5.72 -1.42
C SER A 70 -8.93 7.05 -0.70
N SER A 71 -8.94 7.03 0.63
CA SER A 71 -8.75 8.23 1.46
C SER A 71 -7.32 8.38 2.00
N GLN A 72 -6.43 7.45 1.64
CA GLN A 72 -4.99 7.45 1.96
C GLN A 72 -4.19 8.50 1.16
N GLN A 73 -4.52 8.68 -0.13
CA GLN A 73 -3.91 9.65 -1.05
C GLN A 73 -2.36 9.78 -0.89
N PRO A 74 -1.60 8.69 -1.09
CA PRO A 74 -0.19 8.62 -0.69
C PRO A 74 0.79 9.28 -1.66
N PHE A 75 0.39 9.56 -2.91
CA PHE A 75 1.28 10.05 -3.97
C PHE A 75 1.07 11.54 -4.26
N LEU A 76 2.14 12.24 -4.68
CA LEU A 76 2.04 13.60 -5.25
C LEU A 76 1.43 13.61 -6.65
N ASP A 77 1.61 12.51 -7.39
CA ASP A 77 0.92 12.25 -8.64
C ASP A 77 -0.37 11.48 -8.36
N TYR A 78 -1.48 12.22 -8.26
CA TYR A 78 -2.80 11.66 -8.01
C TYR A 78 -3.31 10.77 -9.14
N PHE A 79 -2.72 10.85 -10.35
CA PHE A 79 -3.10 10.02 -11.50
C PHE A 79 -2.74 8.54 -11.29
N LYS A 80 -1.67 8.24 -10.53
CA LYS A 80 -1.28 6.86 -10.16
C LYS A 80 -2.34 6.12 -9.31
N SER A 81 -3.30 6.85 -8.75
CA SER A 81 -4.47 6.32 -8.03
C SER A 81 -5.75 6.26 -8.87
N SER A 82 -5.70 6.63 -10.16
CA SER A 82 -6.87 6.59 -11.05
C SER A 82 -7.35 5.17 -11.31
N ARG A 83 -8.63 4.98 -11.66
CA ARG A 83 -9.07 3.66 -12.15
C ARG A 83 -8.44 3.34 -13.51
N GLN A 84 -8.55 2.08 -13.91
CA GLN A 84 -8.48 1.68 -15.32
C GLN A 84 -9.33 2.61 -16.20
N TRP A 85 -8.96 2.77 -17.47
CA TRP A 85 -9.75 3.54 -18.43
C TRP A 85 -11.22 3.09 -18.51
N ILE A 86 -12.05 3.98 -19.04
CA ILE A 86 -13.47 3.80 -19.33
C ILE A 86 -13.63 4.11 -20.81
N THR A 87 -14.25 3.22 -21.58
CA THR A 87 -14.62 3.51 -22.97
C THR A 87 -15.91 4.33 -22.99
N GLN A 88 -15.92 5.47 -23.67
CA GLN A 88 -17.03 6.41 -23.66
C GLN A 88 -17.36 6.91 -25.07
N CYS A 89 -18.60 7.36 -25.24
CA CYS A 89 -19.03 8.13 -26.40
C CYS A 89 -20.01 9.24 -25.94
N ALA A 90 -20.24 10.23 -26.78
CA ALA A 90 -21.14 11.36 -26.52
C ALA A 90 -22.34 11.35 -27.46
N LYS A 91 -23.44 11.99 -27.06
CA LYS A 91 -24.68 12.16 -27.88
C LYS A 91 -24.52 12.94 -29.20
N ALA A 92 -23.31 13.41 -29.50
CA ALA A 92 -22.97 14.09 -30.74
C ALA A 92 -22.21 13.17 -31.72
N ASP A 93 -21.86 11.96 -31.28
CA ASP A 93 -21.14 10.97 -32.06
C ASP A 93 -22.14 10.04 -32.79
N PRO A 94 -21.78 9.43 -33.93
CA PRO A 94 -22.64 8.47 -34.63
C PRO A 94 -23.05 7.29 -33.73
N ASP A 95 -24.30 6.85 -33.87
CA ASP A 95 -24.98 5.72 -33.19
C ASP A 95 -24.94 5.64 -31.64
N CYS A 96 -24.17 6.51 -30.98
CA CYS A 96 -24.05 6.66 -29.53
C CYS A 96 -25.25 7.36 -28.87
N ARG A 97 -25.52 7.06 -27.59
CA ARG A 97 -26.58 7.72 -26.77
C ARG A 97 -26.03 8.47 -25.56
N GLY A 98 -24.71 8.58 -25.41
CA GLY A 98 -24.02 9.28 -24.33
C GLY A 98 -23.60 8.37 -23.18
N GLU A 99 -23.18 7.15 -23.50
CA GLU A 99 -22.78 6.09 -22.58
C GLU A 99 -21.60 6.51 -21.68
N TRP A 100 -21.85 6.57 -20.36
CA TRP A 100 -20.79 6.80 -19.37
C TRP A 100 -19.77 5.63 -19.30
N ASN A 101 -20.17 4.43 -19.73
CA ASN A 101 -19.24 3.36 -20.11
C ASN A 101 -19.91 2.50 -21.18
N THR A 102 -19.30 2.37 -22.37
CA THR A 102 -19.76 1.42 -23.41
C THR A 102 -19.44 -0.03 -23.02
N LYS A 103 -18.47 -0.24 -22.12
CA LYS A 103 -17.94 -1.54 -21.66
C LYS A 103 -17.12 -2.30 -22.69
N GLU A 104 -16.37 -1.55 -23.48
CA GLU A 104 -15.49 -2.05 -24.56
C GLU A 104 -14.01 -1.95 -24.14
N GLU A 105 -13.73 -1.92 -22.82
CA GLU A 105 -12.39 -1.71 -22.26
C GLU A 105 -11.37 -2.79 -22.70
N GLU A 106 -11.85 -3.93 -23.22
CA GLU A 106 -11.09 -5.01 -23.84
C GLU A 106 -10.64 -4.76 -25.29
N LEU A 107 -11.19 -3.72 -25.94
CA LEU A 107 -10.88 -3.31 -27.32
C LEU A 107 -9.92 -2.10 -27.39
N LEU A 108 -9.41 -1.65 -26.24
CA LEU A 108 -8.48 -0.53 -26.14
C LEU A 108 -7.09 -0.84 -26.73
N ASP A 109 -6.65 -0.01 -27.68
CA ASP A 109 -5.26 -0.03 -28.16
C ASP A 109 -4.32 0.63 -27.13
N LEU A 110 -3.84 -0.18 -26.19
CA LEU A 110 -2.94 0.24 -25.11
C LEU A 110 -1.47 -0.08 -25.40
N ASP A 111 -0.55 0.73 -24.87
CA ASP A 111 0.85 0.36 -24.72
C ASP A 111 1.07 -0.60 -23.53
N GLU A 112 2.31 -1.09 -23.39
CA GLU A 112 2.72 -2.00 -22.31
C GLU A 112 2.57 -1.44 -20.88
N ASN A 113 2.40 -0.12 -20.74
CA ASN A 113 2.19 0.60 -19.49
C ASN A 113 0.71 0.97 -19.24
N GLY A 114 -0.17 0.79 -20.23
CA GLY A 114 -1.59 1.12 -20.17
C GLY A 114 -1.95 2.53 -20.67
N TRP A 115 -1.08 3.19 -21.45
CA TRP A 115 -1.39 4.45 -22.14
C TRP A 115 -2.12 4.21 -23.46
N VAL A 116 -3.02 5.10 -23.84
CA VAL A 116 -3.91 4.90 -24.99
C VAL A 116 -3.25 5.40 -26.28
N LYS A 117 -2.84 4.44 -27.12
CA LYS A 117 -2.09 4.68 -28.36
C LYS A 117 -2.93 5.26 -29.49
N SER A 118 -4.19 4.85 -29.59
CA SER A 118 -5.12 5.31 -30.61
C SER A 118 -6.57 5.26 -30.12
N LEU A 119 -7.44 6.01 -30.80
CA LEU A 119 -8.90 5.94 -30.69
C LEU A 119 -9.45 5.51 -32.06
N PRO A 120 -10.57 4.78 -32.11
CA PRO A 120 -11.23 4.43 -33.37
C PRO A 120 -11.80 5.69 -34.05
N SER A 121 -12.07 5.61 -35.35
CA SER A 121 -12.83 6.65 -36.03
C SER A 121 -14.30 6.58 -35.60
N PRO A 122 -15.08 7.68 -35.58
CA PRO A 122 -16.51 7.62 -35.23
C PRO A 122 -17.40 6.82 -36.19
N GLU A 123 -16.83 6.33 -37.31
CA GLU A 123 -17.46 5.47 -38.31
C GLU A 123 -17.04 3.99 -38.17
N ASP A 124 -16.04 3.70 -37.33
CA ASP A 124 -15.56 2.35 -37.04
C ASP A 124 -16.40 1.72 -35.91
N SER A 125 -16.45 0.39 -35.83
CA SER A 125 -16.76 -0.31 -34.58
C SER A 125 -15.41 -0.61 -33.89
N PRO A 126 -15.20 -0.31 -32.60
CA PRO A 126 -16.16 -0.18 -31.48
C PRO A 126 -16.92 1.16 -31.33
N GLU A 127 -17.96 1.18 -30.48
CA GLU A 127 -18.86 2.34 -30.24
C GLU A 127 -18.18 3.53 -29.53
N TYR A 128 -17.10 3.30 -28.79
CA TYR A 128 -16.43 4.36 -28.04
C TYR A 128 -15.60 5.30 -28.93
N THR A 129 -15.79 6.61 -28.75
CA THR A 129 -15.02 7.65 -29.47
C THR A 129 -13.91 8.27 -28.61
N ARG A 130 -13.96 8.06 -27.29
CA ARG A 130 -13.08 8.70 -26.31
C ARG A 130 -12.87 7.80 -25.10
N VAL A 131 -11.84 8.10 -24.33
CA VAL A 131 -11.45 7.29 -23.15
C VAL A 131 -11.26 8.17 -21.94
N SER A 132 -11.77 7.70 -20.80
CA SER A 132 -11.85 8.50 -19.58
C SER A 132 -11.31 7.76 -18.36
N THR A 133 -10.78 8.46 -17.38
CA THR A 133 -10.53 7.91 -16.05
C THR A 133 -10.90 8.89 -14.94
N VAL A 134 -11.17 8.35 -13.75
CA VAL A 134 -11.54 9.09 -12.54
C VAL A 134 -10.53 8.79 -11.45
N PHE A 135 -10.16 9.82 -10.69
CA PHE A 135 -9.32 9.78 -9.49
C PHE A 135 -9.84 10.75 -8.42
N MET A 136 -9.31 10.63 -7.20
CA MET A 136 -9.68 11.46 -6.03
C MET A 136 -11.20 11.55 -5.76
N LYS A 137 -11.96 10.47 -5.96
CA LYS A 137 -13.39 10.48 -5.65
C LYS A 137 -13.62 10.48 -4.13
N GLY A 138 -14.02 11.65 -3.63
CA GLY A 138 -14.41 11.85 -2.24
C GLY A 138 -15.63 11.04 -1.83
N THR A 139 -15.89 10.97 -0.52
CA THR A 139 -17.00 10.21 0.04
C THR A 139 -18.02 11.13 0.69
N LYS A 140 -19.28 11.08 0.23
CA LYS A 140 -20.38 11.81 0.85
C LYS A 140 -20.46 11.50 2.34
N GLY A 141 -20.44 12.55 3.18
CA GLY A 141 -20.53 12.43 4.64
C GLY A 141 -19.19 12.35 5.38
N ILE A 142 -18.05 12.44 4.68
CA ILE A 142 -16.73 12.57 5.30
C ILE A 142 -16.14 13.94 4.92
N PRO A 143 -15.82 14.82 5.89
CA PRO A 143 -15.16 16.10 5.64
C PRO A 143 -13.80 15.92 4.95
N ASN A 144 -13.34 16.99 4.29
CA ASN A 144 -11.99 17.23 3.74
C ASN A 144 -11.37 16.20 2.77
N GLN A 145 -11.91 14.99 2.61
CA GLN A 145 -11.43 13.91 1.73
C GLN A 145 -11.21 14.30 0.25
N PHE A 146 -11.65 15.48 -0.17
CA PHE A 146 -11.48 16.00 -1.51
C PHE A 146 -11.00 17.45 -1.48
N VAL A 147 -9.67 17.63 -1.56
CA VAL A 147 -9.02 18.94 -1.51
C VAL A 147 -9.13 19.64 -2.87
N GLY A 148 -9.79 20.79 -2.90
CA GLY A 148 -9.91 21.63 -4.10
C GLY A 148 -8.69 22.54 -4.35
N GLY A 149 -8.83 23.46 -5.29
CA GLY A 149 -7.78 24.42 -5.68
C GLY A 149 -7.18 24.11 -7.06
N LYS A 150 -6.01 24.70 -7.35
CA LYS A 150 -5.32 24.49 -8.64
C LYS A 150 -4.48 23.22 -8.65
N TYR A 151 -4.60 22.45 -9.72
CA TYR A 151 -3.79 21.28 -10.04
C TYR A 151 -3.14 21.47 -11.41
N ILE A 152 -1.97 20.85 -11.58
CA ILE A 152 -1.17 20.88 -12.80
C ILE A 152 -1.24 19.49 -13.42
N VAL A 153 -1.55 19.43 -14.72
CA VAL A 153 -1.61 18.18 -15.47
C VAL A 153 -0.48 18.18 -16.49
N LEU A 154 0.54 17.34 -16.26
CA LEU A 154 1.70 17.20 -17.13
C LEU A 154 1.56 15.95 -17.99
N TYR A 155 1.68 16.08 -19.31
CA TYR A 155 1.54 14.98 -20.27
C TYR A 155 2.55 15.11 -21.41
N GLU A 156 2.82 13.99 -22.08
CA GLU A 156 3.61 13.92 -23.30
C GLU A 156 2.71 13.40 -24.44
N GLY A 157 3.01 13.79 -25.68
CA GLY A 157 2.25 13.39 -26.87
C GLY A 157 1.39 14.50 -27.49
N GLU A 158 0.85 14.22 -28.67
CA GLU A 158 -0.09 15.03 -29.43
C GLU A 158 -1.52 14.50 -29.29
N GLY A 159 -2.48 15.41 -29.19
CA GLY A 159 -3.89 15.09 -29.03
C GLY A 159 -4.61 16.14 -28.19
N LYS A 160 -5.68 15.73 -27.53
CA LYS A 160 -6.57 16.63 -26.79
C LYS A 160 -7.14 15.97 -25.55
N ILE A 161 -6.92 16.61 -24.41
CA ILE A 161 -7.50 16.23 -23.12
C ILE A 161 -8.66 17.19 -22.81
N SER A 162 -9.65 16.69 -22.08
CA SER A 162 -10.68 17.51 -21.44
C SER A 162 -10.93 17.04 -20.00
N TYR A 163 -11.47 17.94 -19.19
CA TYR A 163 -11.55 17.81 -17.74
C TYR A 163 -12.98 17.99 -17.24
N GLY A 164 -13.38 17.24 -16.22
CA GLY A 164 -14.76 17.27 -15.73
C GLY A 164 -14.97 16.72 -14.33
N LEU A 165 -16.24 16.37 -14.07
CA LEU A 165 -16.82 16.11 -12.73
C LEU A 165 -16.60 17.29 -11.78
N SER A 166 -15.49 17.29 -11.04
CA SER A 166 -15.13 18.35 -10.09
C SER A 166 -14.07 19.31 -10.63
N ALA A 167 -13.42 19.00 -11.75
CA ALA A 167 -12.40 19.85 -12.37
C ALA A 167 -12.95 20.67 -13.56
N LYS A 168 -12.32 21.82 -13.81
CA LYS A 168 -12.45 22.64 -15.03
C LYS A 168 -11.06 23.13 -15.45
N GLN A 169 -10.79 23.19 -16.74
CA GLN A 169 -9.54 23.78 -17.25
C GLN A 169 -9.50 25.32 -17.09
N ASP A 170 -8.32 25.81 -16.77
CA ASP A 170 -7.89 27.20 -16.86
C ASP A 170 -7.09 27.36 -18.17
N GLU A 171 -7.82 27.59 -19.27
CA GLU A 171 -7.25 27.68 -20.62
C GLU A 171 -6.17 28.77 -20.74
N ALA A 172 -6.32 29.88 -20.00
CA ALA A 172 -5.38 30.99 -20.03
C ALA A 172 -4.06 30.70 -19.29
N ALA A 173 -4.05 29.74 -18.37
CA ALA A 173 -2.85 29.25 -17.68
C ALA A 173 -2.32 27.91 -18.24
N SER A 174 -2.98 27.34 -19.25
CA SER A 174 -2.63 26.06 -19.87
C SER A 174 -1.73 26.24 -21.10
N THR A 175 -0.90 25.23 -21.38
CA THR A 175 0.01 25.15 -22.52
C THR A 175 0.17 23.69 -22.96
N PRO A 176 0.49 23.39 -24.24
CA PRO A 176 0.69 22.01 -24.68
C PRO A 176 1.67 21.23 -23.78
N GLY A 177 1.23 20.09 -23.24
CA GLY A 177 1.98 19.25 -22.30
C GLY A 177 1.93 19.70 -20.82
N ARG A 178 1.34 20.86 -20.51
CA ARG A 178 1.10 21.37 -19.14
C ARG A 178 -0.21 22.17 -19.08
N ASP A 179 -1.29 21.49 -18.74
CA ASP A 179 -2.57 22.15 -18.44
C ASP A 179 -2.66 22.55 -16.96
N VAL A 180 -3.48 23.56 -16.67
CA VAL A 180 -3.86 23.96 -15.32
C VAL A 180 -5.37 23.73 -15.17
N ILE A 181 -5.77 23.10 -14.07
CA ILE A 181 -7.17 22.84 -13.75
C ILE A 181 -7.56 23.38 -12.37
N ASP A 182 -8.73 23.99 -12.28
CA ASP A 182 -9.37 24.39 -11.02
C ASP A 182 -10.31 23.27 -10.55
N VAL A 183 -10.13 22.83 -9.31
CA VAL A 183 -10.87 21.72 -8.70
C VAL A 183 -11.83 22.24 -7.62
N ASP A 184 -13.13 22.01 -7.84
CA ASP A 184 -14.22 22.42 -6.98
C ASP A 184 -14.51 21.38 -5.88
N ALA A 185 -14.01 21.66 -4.68
CA ALA A 185 -14.18 20.81 -3.50
C ALA A 185 -15.65 20.48 -3.18
N SER A 186 -16.60 21.37 -3.50
CA SER A 186 -18.01 21.20 -3.14
C SER A 186 -18.70 20.04 -3.86
N LYS A 187 -18.17 19.62 -5.03
CA LYS A 187 -18.73 18.54 -5.82
C LYS A 187 -18.34 17.15 -5.31
N SER A 188 -17.13 16.97 -4.79
CA SER A 188 -16.58 15.71 -4.24
C SER A 188 -16.60 14.47 -5.15
N ASN A 189 -17.07 14.56 -6.40
CA ASN A 189 -17.32 13.43 -7.29
C ASN A 189 -16.04 12.80 -7.88
N GLY A 190 -14.87 13.38 -7.57
CA GLY A 190 -13.59 13.08 -8.20
C GLY A 190 -13.28 13.99 -9.38
N ILE A 191 -12.07 13.86 -9.90
CA ILE A 191 -11.62 14.52 -11.13
C ILE A 191 -11.79 13.53 -12.28
N LEU A 192 -12.38 13.99 -13.38
CA LEU A 192 -12.42 13.25 -14.65
C LEU A 192 -11.35 13.81 -15.58
N ILE A 193 -10.56 12.91 -16.17
CA ILE A 193 -9.71 13.18 -17.34
C ILE A 193 -10.27 12.36 -18.49
N THR A 194 -10.47 13.00 -19.65
CA THR A 194 -10.95 12.38 -20.89
C THR A 194 -10.00 12.71 -22.02
N ILE A 195 -9.38 11.70 -22.63
CA ILE A 195 -8.64 11.83 -23.89
C ILE A 195 -9.68 11.79 -25.02
N LEU A 196 -9.76 12.87 -25.79
CA LEU A 196 -10.66 13.06 -26.92
C LEU A 196 -9.96 12.76 -28.27
N GLU A 197 -8.67 13.05 -28.34
CA GLU A 197 -7.83 12.87 -29.53
C GLU A 197 -6.44 12.40 -29.03
N THR A 198 -5.78 11.46 -29.71
CA THR A 198 -4.42 10.98 -29.36
C THR A 198 -3.71 10.52 -30.63
N ASP A 199 -2.44 10.91 -30.82
CA ASP A 199 -1.67 10.74 -32.07
C ASP A 199 -2.47 11.04 -33.36
N PRO A 200 -3.13 12.22 -33.47
CA PRO A 200 -4.01 12.52 -34.61
C PRO A 200 -3.28 12.50 -35.97
N ASN A 201 -1.96 12.71 -35.95
CA ASN A 201 -1.09 12.67 -37.12
C ASN A 201 -0.55 11.26 -37.46
N LYS A 202 -0.89 10.22 -36.66
CA LYS A 202 -0.48 8.81 -36.82
C LYS A 202 1.05 8.63 -36.92
N THR A 203 1.77 9.31 -36.03
CA THR A 203 3.24 9.38 -35.94
C THR A 203 3.86 8.47 -34.87
N GLY A 204 3.04 7.90 -34.00
CA GLY A 204 3.46 7.25 -32.75
C GLY A 204 3.55 8.22 -31.55
N ASN A 205 3.18 9.48 -31.70
CA ASN A 205 3.28 10.51 -30.66
C ASN A 205 1.98 10.61 -29.81
N TYR A 206 1.51 9.48 -29.29
CA TYR A 206 0.27 9.39 -28.51
C TYR A 206 0.39 9.97 -27.09
N ILE A 207 -0.75 10.38 -26.53
CA ILE A 207 -0.85 10.93 -25.17
C ILE A 207 -0.49 9.87 -24.14
N LYS A 208 0.52 10.18 -23.33
CA LYS A 208 1.07 9.31 -22.28
C LYS A 208 1.71 10.12 -21.16
N ASN A 209 2.16 9.41 -20.12
CA ASN A 209 2.80 10.01 -18.95
C ASN A 209 1.95 11.15 -18.36
N ILE A 210 0.63 10.95 -18.26
CA ILE A 210 -0.25 11.90 -17.56
C ILE A 210 0.08 11.85 -16.07
N ARG A 211 0.44 13.00 -15.51
CA ARG A 211 0.75 13.21 -14.09
C ARG A 211 -0.12 14.35 -13.58
N VAL A 212 -0.79 14.18 -12.43
CA VAL A 212 -1.70 15.20 -11.88
C VAL A 212 -1.27 15.58 -10.47
N ILE A 213 -0.82 16.83 -10.31
CA ILE A 213 -0.09 17.30 -9.13
C ILE A 213 -0.78 18.55 -8.57
N LYS A 214 -1.02 18.62 -7.25
CA LYS A 214 -1.54 19.84 -6.59
C LYS A 214 -0.53 20.98 -6.77
N ALA A 215 -0.94 22.16 -7.18
CA ALA A 215 -0.02 23.19 -7.70
C ALA A 215 1.07 23.64 -6.70
N GLU A 216 0.74 23.70 -5.40
CA GLU A 216 1.71 23.97 -4.32
C GLU A 216 2.84 22.92 -4.22
N ASN A 217 2.59 21.69 -4.67
CA ASN A 217 3.53 20.57 -4.66
C ASN A 217 4.27 20.39 -6.00
N GLU A 218 4.06 21.24 -7.02
CA GLU A 218 4.74 21.11 -8.33
C GLU A 218 6.28 21.15 -8.16
N SER A 219 6.79 22.01 -7.28
CA SER A 219 8.24 22.09 -6.98
C SER A 219 8.78 20.81 -6.32
N LEU A 220 8.04 20.24 -5.35
CA LEU A 220 8.43 19.03 -4.63
C LEU A 220 8.46 17.82 -5.57
N TYR A 221 7.43 17.69 -6.42
CA TYR A 221 7.39 16.66 -7.47
C TYR A 221 8.55 16.82 -8.46
N ARG A 222 8.82 18.05 -8.93
CA ARG A 222 9.94 18.33 -9.86
C ARG A 222 11.33 18.08 -9.26
N SER A 223 11.48 18.11 -7.94
CA SER A 223 12.70 17.67 -7.23
C SER A 223 12.79 16.14 -7.01
N GLY A 224 11.87 15.35 -7.58
CA GLY A 224 11.86 13.88 -7.45
C GLY A 224 11.02 13.35 -6.28
N GLY A 225 10.19 14.18 -5.65
CA GLY A 225 9.27 13.75 -4.60
C GLY A 225 8.17 12.84 -5.16
N ILE A 226 7.96 11.68 -4.50
CA ILE A 226 6.94 10.69 -4.88
C ILE A 226 5.69 10.81 -4.01
N PHE A 227 5.86 11.02 -2.70
CA PHE A 227 4.80 10.84 -1.70
C PHE A 227 4.24 12.14 -1.15
N ASN A 228 2.95 12.15 -0.82
CA ASN A 228 2.27 13.23 -0.12
C ASN A 228 2.88 13.42 1.29
N PRO A 229 3.42 14.60 1.66
CA PRO A 229 3.94 14.87 3.00
C PRO A 229 2.94 14.57 4.13
N GLU A 230 1.65 14.79 3.92
CA GLU A 230 0.60 14.52 4.91
C GLU A 230 0.52 13.01 5.22
N PHE A 231 0.60 12.16 4.18
CA PHE A 231 0.62 10.70 4.30
C PHE A 231 1.90 10.21 5.00
N ILE A 232 3.05 10.79 4.64
CA ILE A 232 4.35 10.49 5.27
C ILE A 232 4.31 10.78 6.78
N GLU A 233 3.68 11.87 7.20
CA GLU A 233 3.47 12.20 8.62
C GLU A 233 2.71 11.10 9.38
N LYS A 234 1.69 10.48 8.76
CA LYS A 234 0.85 9.47 9.43
C LYS A 234 1.51 8.11 9.60
N ILE A 235 2.63 7.84 8.91
CA ILE A 235 3.28 6.52 8.93
C ILE A 235 4.72 6.50 9.48
N ASN A 236 5.38 7.66 9.63
CA ASN A 236 6.81 7.73 9.98
C ASN A 236 7.19 7.24 11.40
N LYS A 237 6.22 6.89 12.25
CA LYS A 237 6.44 6.32 13.59
C LYS A 237 6.36 4.79 13.66
N PHE A 238 5.93 4.11 12.59
CA PHE A 238 5.85 2.65 12.55
C PHE A 238 7.19 2.03 12.14
N ARG A 239 7.60 0.96 12.82
CA ARG A 239 8.86 0.24 12.55
C ARG A 239 8.86 -0.43 11.18
N SER A 240 7.70 -0.89 10.74
CA SER A 240 7.52 -1.65 9.50
C SER A 240 6.25 -1.25 8.76
N LEU A 241 6.31 -1.31 7.43
CA LEU A 241 5.18 -1.08 6.52
C LEU A 241 4.88 -2.39 5.77
N ARG A 242 3.68 -2.95 5.96
CA ARG A 242 3.24 -4.15 5.22
C ARG A 242 2.48 -3.75 3.95
N PHE A 243 3.02 -4.16 2.82
CA PHE A 243 2.55 -3.75 1.50
C PHE A 243 1.49 -4.69 0.90
N MET A 244 0.82 -5.53 1.70
CA MET A 244 -0.05 -6.60 1.24
C MET A 244 -1.12 -6.14 0.23
N ASP A 245 -1.88 -5.09 0.53
CA ASP A 245 -2.87 -4.51 -0.40
C ASP A 245 -2.22 -3.68 -1.51
N TRP A 246 -1.14 -2.93 -1.21
CA TRP A 246 -0.38 -2.19 -2.23
C TRP A 246 0.16 -3.12 -3.33
N MET A 247 0.60 -4.34 -2.99
CA MET A 247 1.06 -5.36 -3.94
C MET A 247 -0.07 -6.08 -4.68
N GLY A 248 -1.34 -5.85 -4.32
CA GLY A 248 -2.48 -6.60 -4.86
C GLY A 248 -2.40 -8.10 -4.56
N THR A 249 -1.94 -8.48 -3.36
CA THR A 249 -1.55 -9.87 -3.02
C THR A 249 -2.71 -10.86 -3.14
N ASN A 250 -3.88 -10.48 -2.61
CA ASN A 250 -5.06 -11.33 -2.60
C ASN A 250 -5.58 -11.52 -4.04
N HIS A 251 -5.80 -12.77 -4.44
CA HIS A 251 -6.18 -13.14 -5.82
C HIS A 251 -5.14 -12.77 -6.92
N SER A 252 -3.92 -12.36 -6.57
CA SER A 252 -2.90 -11.92 -7.54
C SER A 252 -2.66 -12.94 -8.66
N GLN A 253 -2.64 -12.48 -9.91
CA GLN A 253 -2.35 -13.30 -11.09
C GLN A 253 -0.87 -13.26 -11.50
N GLN A 254 -0.02 -12.54 -10.76
CA GLN A 254 1.42 -12.43 -11.05
C GLN A 254 2.13 -13.76 -10.80
N LYS A 255 2.94 -14.23 -11.75
CA LYS A 255 3.65 -15.51 -11.70
C LYS A 255 5.13 -15.38 -12.06
N GLU A 256 5.44 -14.82 -13.22
CA GLU A 256 6.80 -14.59 -13.71
C GLU A 256 7.23 -13.15 -13.47
N TRP A 257 8.55 -12.89 -13.42
CA TRP A 257 9.09 -11.56 -13.08
C TRP A 257 8.56 -10.42 -13.97
N LYS A 258 8.27 -10.70 -15.24
CA LYS A 258 7.67 -9.77 -16.21
C LYS A 258 6.21 -9.39 -15.92
N ASP A 259 5.51 -10.13 -15.06
CA ASP A 259 4.08 -9.90 -14.81
C ASP A 259 3.85 -8.73 -13.86
N ARG A 260 4.88 -8.32 -13.11
CA ARG A 260 4.86 -7.31 -12.04
C ARG A 260 4.41 -5.91 -12.48
N PRO A 261 4.01 -5.03 -11.55
CA PRO A 261 3.91 -3.59 -11.79
C PRO A 261 5.28 -2.91 -11.95
N THR A 262 5.32 -1.86 -12.78
CA THR A 262 6.50 -0.99 -13.04
C THR A 262 6.14 0.50 -12.81
N PRO A 263 7.11 1.37 -12.48
CA PRO A 263 6.86 2.80 -12.24
C PRO A 263 6.16 3.53 -13.38
N ASP A 264 6.43 3.11 -14.63
CA ASP A 264 5.96 3.76 -15.85
C ASP A 264 4.48 3.48 -16.16
N MET A 265 3.86 2.50 -15.48
CA MET A 265 2.44 2.17 -15.62
C MET A 265 1.53 3.38 -15.38
N ALA A 266 0.48 3.51 -16.19
CA ALA A 266 -0.48 4.62 -16.13
C ALA A 266 -1.18 4.73 -14.76
N THR A 267 -1.56 3.59 -14.16
CA THR A 267 -2.12 3.53 -12.81
C THR A 267 -1.63 2.29 -12.06
N TYR A 268 -1.43 2.44 -10.75
CA TYR A 268 -1.09 1.34 -9.85
C TYR A 268 -2.34 0.52 -9.44
N THR A 269 -3.57 0.98 -9.72
CA THR A 269 -4.78 0.17 -9.45
C THR A 269 -4.94 -1.03 -10.40
N LEU A 270 -4.10 -1.16 -11.43
CA LEU A 270 -4.18 -2.24 -12.42
C LEU A 270 -3.40 -3.50 -12.00
N LYS A 271 -2.24 -3.35 -11.35
CA LYS A 271 -1.35 -4.46 -10.93
C LYS A 271 -0.81 -4.35 -9.50
N GLY A 272 -1.15 -3.29 -8.78
CA GLY A 272 -0.48 -2.91 -7.53
C GLY A 272 0.63 -1.87 -7.73
N VAL A 273 1.20 -1.43 -6.62
CA VAL A 273 2.29 -0.45 -6.54
C VAL A 273 3.64 -1.14 -6.88
N PRO A 274 4.48 -0.52 -7.71
CA PRO A 274 5.79 -1.06 -8.10
C PRO A 274 6.75 -1.24 -6.92
N LEU A 275 7.63 -2.24 -7.02
CA LEU A 275 8.66 -2.51 -6.01
C LEU A 275 9.56 -1.30 -5.76
N GLU A 276 9.93 -0.61 -6.82
CA GLU A 276 10.76 0.60 -6.79
C GLU A 276 10.12 1.71 -5.96
N VAL A 277 8.79 1.83 -6.00
CA VAL A 277 8.01 2.81 -5.22
C VAL A 277 7.91 2.36 -3.76
N MET A 278 7.64 1.08 -3.50
CA MET A 278 7.55 0.56 -2.13
C MET A 278 8.88 0.68 -1.36
N VAL A 279 10.02 0.39 -2.02
CA VAL A 279 11.34 0.60 -1.43
C VAL A 279 11.67 2.08 -1.28
N ALA A 280 11.27 2.95 -2.21
CA ALA A 280 11.42 4.40 -2.04
C ALA A 280 10.68 4.92 -0.79
N LEU A 281 9.48 4.41 -0.49
CA LEU A 281 8.76 4.75 0.74
C LEU A 281 9.50 4.28 1.99
N ALA A 282 9.89 2.99 2.02
CA ALA A 282 10.62 2.39 3.13
C ALA A 282 11.92 3.14 3.46
N ASN A 283 12.69 3.51 2.44
CA ASN A 283 13.89 4.34 2.59
C ASN A 283 13.57 5.74 3.13
N GLN A 284 12.53 6.40 2.59
CA GLN A 284 12.15 7.78 2.96
C GLN A 284 11.66 7.89 4.41
N VAL A 285 10.96 6.89 4.94
CA VAL A 285 10.49 6.89 6.35
C VAL A 285 11.33 6.00 7.27
N GLN A 286 12.43 5.43 6.77
CA GLN A 286 13.33 4.53 7.51
C GLN A 286 12.60 3.36 8.21
N ALA A 287 11.62 2.74 7.53
CA ALA A 287 10.84 1.62 8.06
C ALA A 287 11.14 0.32 7.31
N ASP A 288 11.21 -0.80 8.03
CA ASP A 288 11.46 -2.13 7.47
C ASP A 288 10.29 -2.56 6.57
N PRO A 289 10.45 -2.76 5.24
CA PRO A 289 9.35 -3.20 4.40
C PRO A 289 8.96 -4.65 4.70
N TRP A 290 7.65 -4.93 4.72
CA TRP A 290 7.11 -6.29 4.70
C TRP A 290 6.43 -6.53 3.35
N PHE A 291 7.00 -7.46 2.58
CA PHE A 291 6.52 -7.84 1.24
C PHE A 291 5.82 -9.21 1.26
N ASN A 292 4.77 -9.32 0.45
CA ASN A 292 3.98 -10.54 0.29
C ASN A 292 4.15 -11.09 -1.14
N MET A 293 4.88 -12.21 -1.29
CA MET A 293 5.14 -12.78 -2.62
C MET A 293 3.85 -13.35 -3.25
N PRO A 294 3.53 -13.13 -4.54
CA PRO A 294 2.34 -13.72 -5.15
C PRO A 294 2.27 -15.24 -4.99
N HIS A 295 1.07 -15.79 -4.74
CA HIS A 295 0.90 -17.24 -4.48
C HIS A 295 1.26 -18.15 -5.67
N MET A 296 1.32 -17.58 -6.88
CA MET A 296 1.75 -18.25 -8.10
C MET A 296 3.22 -17.99 -8.45
N ALA A 297 3.94 -17.16 -7.67
CA ALA A 297 5.29 -16.70 -7.99
C ALA A 297 6.28 -17.85 -8.17
N THR A 298 7.01 -17.81 -9.28
CA THR A 298 8.14 -18.70 -9.54
C THR A 298 9.36 -18.32 -8.70
N ASP A 299 10.30 -19.25 -8.59
CA ASP A 299 11.54 -19.02 -7.84
C ASP A 299 12.39 -17.90 -8.48
N GLU A 300 12.28 -17.73 -9.80
CA GLU A 300 12.87 -16.59 -10.53
C GLU A 300 12.25 -15.25 -10.12
N TYR A 301 10.90 -15.17 -10.04
CA TYR A 301 10.22 -13.96 -9.55
C TYR A 301 10.76 -13.57 -8.16
N MET A 302 10.83 -14.51 -7.24
CA MET A 302 11.26 -14.24 -5.86
C MET A 302 12.76 -13.91 -5.76
N ALA A 303 13.61 -14.54 -6.57
CA ALA A 303 15.04 -14.22 -6.64
C ALA A 303 15.28 -12.81 -7.21
N ASN A 304 14.60 -12.44 -8.30
CA ASN A 304 14.71 -11.11 -8.92
C ASN A 304 14.15 -10.01 -8.00
N PHE A 305 13.06 -10.29 -7.27
CA PHE A 305 12.50 -9.39 -6.26
C PHE A 305 13.50 -9.18 -5.11
N ALA A 306 14.04 -10.26 -4.53
CA ALA A 306 15.04 -10.19 -3.47
C ALA A 306 16.31 -9.44 -3.92
N GLN A 307 16.78 -9.66 -5.15
CA GLN A 307 17.94 -8.98 -5.71
C GLN A 307 17.68 -7.47 -5.89
N SER A 308 16.46 -7.13 -6.33
CA SER A 308 16.04 -5.73 -6.49
C SER A 308 15.99 -5.02 -5.14
N VAL A 309 15.35 -5.61 -4.11
CA VAL A 309 15.33 -5.07 -2.74
C VAL A 309 16.74 -4.91 -2.19
N LYS A 310 17.60 -5.94 -2.29
CA LYS A 310 18.99 -5.87 -1.80
C LYS A 310 19.78 -4.71 -2.43
N LYS A 311 19.50 -4.38 -3.69
CA LYS A 311 20.19 -3.32 -4.44
C LYS A 311 19.73 -1.90 -4.05
N SER A 312 18.48 -1.71 -3.62
CA SER A 312 17.88 -0.38 -3.44
C SER A 312 17.38 -0.06 -2.03
N LEU A 313 17.14 -1.06 -1.17
CA LEU A 313 16.75 -0.85 0.23
C LEU A 313 17.97 -0.43 1.05
N ASP A 314 17.84 0.66 1.81
CA ASP A 314 18.85 1.17 2.74
C ASP A 314 19.51 0.02 3.53
N PRO A 315 20.85 -0.13 3.51
CA PRO A 315 21.55 -1.25 4.12
C PRO A 315 21.31 -1.41 5.62
N ASN A 316 20.75 -0.38 6.28
CA ASN A 316 20.39 -0.39 7.69
C ASN A 316 19.02 -0.98 8.00
N LEU A 317 18.15 -1.15 6.99
CA LEU A 317 16.80 -1.68 7.15
C LEU A 317 16.78 -3.20 6.94
N ASN A 318 15.97 -3.86 7.76
CA ASN A 318 15.58 -5.26 7.56
C ASN A 318 14.44 -5.34 6.54
N VAL A 319 14.20 -6.51 5.96
CA VAL A 319 13.06 -6.81 5.10
C VAL A 319 12.32 -8.03 5.62
N TYR A 320 11.04 -7.85 5.90
CA TYR A 320 10.13 -8.95 6.22
C TYR A 320 9.58 -9.53 4.92
N VAL A 321 9.51 -10.86 4.83
CA VAL A 321 9.02 -11.54 3.63
C VAL A 321 8.09 -12.70 3.98
N GLU A 322 6.89 -12.65 3.41
CA GLU A 322 5.81 -13.61 3.60
C GLU A 322 5.40 -14.19 2.23
N PHE A 323 5.13 -15.49 2.15
CA PHE A 323 4.60 -16.08 0.92
C PHE A 323 3.09 -15.86 0.88
N SER A 324 2.59 -15.08 -0.08
CA SER A 324 1.18 -14.70 -0.22
C SER A 324 0.61 -14.05 1.05
N ASN A 325 -0.71 -14.14 1.24
CA ASN A 325 -1.47 -13.65 2.38
C ASN A 325 -2.61 -14.66 2.63
N GLU A 326 -2.87 -15.01 3.89
CA GLU A 326 -4.00 -15.86 4.32
C GLU A 326 -4.31 -17.08 3.42
N VAL A 327 -3.32 -17.91 3.10
CA VAL A 327 -3.52 -19.15 2.30
C VAL A 327 -4.33 -20.24 3.05
N TRP A 328 -4.87 -19.90 4.21
CA TRP A 328 -5.87 -20.66 4.96
C TRP A 328 -7.31 -20.20 4.69
N ASN A 329 -7.52 -19.04 4.07
CA ASN A 329 -8.81 -18.37 3.92
C ASN A 329 -9.46 -18.74 2.58
N TRP A 330 -10.52 -19.55 2.62
CA TRP A 330 -11.20 -20.09 1.43
C TRP A 330 -11.92 -19.06 0.55
N ASN A 331 -12.06 -17.81 1.00
CA ASN A 331 -12.56 -16.72 0.16
C ASN A 331 -11.55 -16.32 -0.93
N PHE A 332 -10.26 -16.61 -0.72
CA PHE A 332 -9.18 -16.17 -1.61
C PHE A 332 -8.65 -17.28 -2.52
N GLN A 333 -8.32 -16.93 -3.77
CA GLN A 333 -7.88 -17.90 -4.78
C GLN A 333 -6.55 -18.59 -4.43
N GLN A 334 -5.68 -17.95 -3.64
CA GLN A 334 -4.45 -18.56 -3.16
C GLN A 334 -4.66 -19.88 -2.39
N THR A 335 -5.74 -20.00 -1.61
CA THR A 335 -6.10 -21.22 -0.86
C THR A 335 -6.46 -22.37 -1.80
N HIS A 336 -7.27 -22.09 -2.82
CA HIS A 336 -7.65 -23.07 -3.85
C HIS A 336 -6.47 -23.49 -4.73
N TYR A 337 -5.60 -22.55 -5.09
CA TYR A 337 -4.35 -22.83 -5.79
C TYR A 337 -3.41 -23.72 -4.96
N ALA A 338 -3.19 -23.38 -3.68
CA ALA A 338 -2.32 -24.15 -2.79
C ALA A 338 -2.85 -25.56 -2.54
N LEU A 339 -4.17 -25.74 -2.41
CA LEU A 339 -4.80 -27.06 -2.37
C LEU A 339 -4.47 -27.85 -3.64
N LYS A 340 -4.71 -27.26 -4.82
CA LYS A 340 -4.51 -27.93 -6.11
C LYS A 340 -3.05 -28.33 -6.36
N GLN A 341 -2.08 -27.49 -6.00
CA GLN A 341 -0.66 -27.85 -6.12
C GLN A 341 -0.23 -28.90 -5.08
N GLY A 342 -0.69 -28.77 -3.83
CA GLY A 342 -0.41 -29.74 -2.77
C GLY A 342 -1.00 -31.12 -3.06
N GLN A 343 -2.25 -31.19 -3.51
CA GLN A 343 -2.89 -32.44 -3.95
C GLN A 343 -2.16 -33.06 -5.16
N LYS A 344 -1.74 -32.25 -6.13
CA LYS A 344 -0.94 -32.71 -7.27
C LYS A 344 0.42 -33.32 -6.84
N ARG A 345 0.98 -32.88 -5.70
CA ARG A 345 2.24 -33.41 -5.15
C ARG A 345 2.06 -34.64 -4.26
N TRP A 346 1.04 -34.64 -3.40
CA TRP A 346 0.90 -35.60 -2.29
C TRP A 346 -0.32 -36.53 -2.36
N GLY A 347 -1.22 -36.34 -3.33
CA GLY A 347 -2.44 -37.14 -3.53
C GLY A 347 -3.72 -36.30 -3.46
N GLU A 348 -4.73 -36.66 -4.26
CA GLU A 348 -6.00 -35.94 -4.30
C GLU A 348 -6.81 -36.05 -2.99
N ASP A 349 -6.54 -37.08 -2.17
CA ASP A 349 -7.17 -37.28 -0.87
C ASP A 349 -6.67 -36.30 0.23
N LYS A 350 -5.59 -35.55 -0.04
CA LYS A 350 -4.91 -34.70 0.96
C LYS A 350 -5.63 -33.36 1.18
N GLY A 351 -6.76 -33.38 1.88
CA GLY A 351 -7.59 -32.20 2.15
C GLY A 351 -6.92 -31.06 2.95
N ASP A 352 -5.81 -31.29 3.65
CA ASP A 352 -5.03 -30.25 4.34
C ASP A 352 -3.79 -29.78 3.55
N ALA A 353 -3.57 -30.29 2.33
CA ALA A 353 -2.37 -30.07 1.55
C ALA A 353 -2.08 -28.59 1.24
N PHE A 354 -3.11 -27.72 1.23
CA PHE A 354 -2.93 -26.27 1.07
C PHE A 354 -2.04 -25.66 2.15
N ARG A 355 -2.15 -26.10 3.42
CA ARG A 355 -1.31 -25.63 4.53
C ARG A 355 0.14 -26.08 4.37
N GLN A 356 0.34 -27.31 3.93
CA GLN A 356 1.66 -27.90 3.77
C GLN A 356 2.37 -27.38 2.51
N TRP A 357 1.61 -27.09 1.45
CA TRP A 357 2.11 -26.38 0.26
C TRP A 357 2.52 -24.94 0.60
N TYR A 358 1.69 -24.23 1.38
CA TYR A 358 2.02 -22.91 1.90
C TYR A 358 3.33 -22.94 2.70
N GLY A 359 3.45 -23.81 3.70
CA GLY A 359 4.68 -23.95 4.48
C GLY A 359 5.91 -24.27 3.61
N MET A 360 5.78 -25.23 2.68
CA MET A 360 6.87 -25.62 1.77
C MET A 360 7.32 -24.44 0.88
N ARG A 361 6.39 -23.63 0.36
CA ARG A 361 6.72 -22.44 -0.44
C ARG A 361 7.29 -21.31 0.40
N SER A 362 6.82 -21.11 1.63
CA SER A 362 7.43 -20.15 2.59
C SER A 362 8.86 -20.53 2.95
N ALA A 363 9.15 -21.82 3.15
CA ALA A 363 10.50 -22.34 3.36
C ALA A 363 11.41 -22.08 2.15
N GLN A 364 10.98 -22.48 0.95
CA GLN A 364 11.73 -22.28 -0.29
C GLN A 364 11.96 -20.79 -0.61
N MET A 365 10.94 -19.95 -0.40
CA MET A 365 11.05 -18.49 -0.51
C MET A 365 12.13 -17.96 0.44
N CYS A 366 12.18 -18.43 1.69
CA CYS A 366 13.19 -17.99 2.65
C CYS A 366 14.60 -18.38 2.22
N GLU A 367 14.80 -19.60 1.71
CA GLU A 367 16.09 -20.06 1.18
C GLU A 367 16.54 -19.21 -0.02
N ILE A 368 15.62 -18.86 -0.94
CA ILE A 368 15.88 -17.98 -2.09
C ILE A 368 16.30 -16.58 -1.60
N TRP A 369 15.52 -15.96 -0.70
CA TRP A 369 15.80 -14.60 -0.23
C TRP A 369 17.09 -14.53 0.59
N LYS A 370 17.31 -15.44 1.55
CA LYS A 370 18.55 -15.50 2.35
C LYS A 370 19.75 -15.91 1.51
N GLY A 371 19.56 -16.72 0.46
CA GLY A 371 20.59 -17.01 -0.55
C GLY A 371 21.01 -15.76 -1.32
N THR A 372 20.06 -14.99 -1.86
CA THR A 372 20.32 -13.75 -2.60
C THR A 372 20.96 -12.66 -1.72
N PHE A 373 20.56 -12.54 -0.45
CA PHE A 373 21.21 -11.64 0.51
C PHE A 373 22.61 -12.13 0.93
N GLY A 374 22.83 -13.44 1.05
CA GLY A 374 24.16 -14.03 1.26
C GLY A 374 24.78 -13.61 2.60
N ASN A 375 25.85 -12.82 2.58
CA ASN A 375 26.44 -12.26 3.80
C ASN A 375 25.48 -11.33 4.57
N GLU A 376 24.53 -10.71 3.87
CA GLU A 376 23.52 -9.82 4.45
C GLU A 376 22.24 -10.55 4.91
N LYS A 377 22.21 -11.90 4.88
CA LYS A 377 20.99 -12.69 5.14
C LYS A 377 20.31 -12.45 6.50
N GLY A 378 21.03 -11.88 7.47
CA GLY A 378 20.46 -11.45 8.75
C GLY A 378 19.49 -10.27 8.65
N ARG A 379 19.50 -9.53 7.52
CA ARG A 379 18.51 -8.49 7.20
C ARG A 379 17.16 -9.07 6.76
N VAL A 380 17.08 -10.34 6.40
CA VAL A 380 15.86 -10.97 5.88
C VAL A 380 15.13 -11.66 7.03
N VAL A 381 13.91 -11.20 7.33
CA VAL A 381 13.02 -11.81 8.32
C VAL A 381 11.94 -12.60 7.58
N CYS A 382 12.07 -13.91 7.56
CA CYS A 382 11.14 -14.83 6.90
C CYS A 382 9.95 -15.14 7.81
N VAL A 383 8.74 -14.99 7.28
CA VAL A 383 7.49 -15.06 8.03
C VAL A 383 6.58 -16.19 7.56
N MET A 384 6.00 -16.95 8.49
CA MET A 384 4.94 -17.95 8.24
C MET A 384 3.66 -17.60 9.00
N GLY A 385 2.57 -17.34 8.28
CA GLY A 385 1.27 -16.96 8.83
C GLY A 385 0.29 -18.11 9.08
N ALA A 386 -0.55 -17.97 10.10
CA ALA A 386 -1.72 -18.80 10.37
C ALA A 386 -2.85 -17.98 11.04
N HIS A 387 -4.09 -18.50 11.06
CA HIS A 387 -5.19 -17.82 11.73
C HIS A 387 -5.22 -18.07 13.24
N THR A 388 -5.45 -17.03 14.04
CA THR A 388 -5.46 -17.09 15.52
C THR A 388 -6.49 -18.06 16.09
N ASN A 389 -7.67 -18.20 15.47
CA ASN A 389 -8.69 -19.16 15.90
C ASN A 389 -8.43 -20.61 15.41
N ALA A 390 -7.36 -20.89 14.66
CA ALA A 390 -7.13 -22.18 14.00
C ALA A 390 -6.11 -23.10 14.72
N LYS A 391 -6.20 -23.14 16.06
CA LYS A 391 -5.33 -23.91 16.97
C LYS A 391 -5.15 -25.37 16.51
N GLY A 392 -3.92 -25.86 16.56
CA GLY A 392 -3.50 -27.21 16.12
C GLY A 392 -3.24 -27.32 14.61
N SER A 393 -3.68 -26.35 13.79
CA SER A 393 -3.49 -26.39 12.33
C SER A 393 -2.25 -25.64 11.85
N GLU A 394 -1.67 -24.79 12.68
CA GLU A 394 -0.34 -24.19 12.50
C GLU A 394 0.79 -25.23 12.43
N THR A 395 0.68 -26.36 13.13
CA THR A 395 1.59 -27.52 12.95
C THR A 395 1.69 -27.97 11.49
N LYS A 396 0.60 -27.87 10.69
CA LYS A 396 0.62 -28.25 9.26
C LYS A 396 1.37 -27.24 8.40
N VAL A 397 1.49 -25.99 8.85
CA VAL A 397 2.24 -24.92 8.19
C VAL A 397 3.71 -24.95 8.60
N LEU A 398 3.97 -25.06 9.90
CA LEU A 398 5.31 -24.99 10.47
C LEU A 398 6.08 -26.31 10.30
N ASP A 399 5.42 -27.46 10.51
CA ASP A 399 6.10 -28.75 10.61
C ASP A 399 6.02 -29.59 9.31
N CYS A 400 5.09 -29.27 8.39
CA CYS A 400 4.98 -29.82 7.03
C CYS A 400 5.18 -31.36 6.89
N PRO A 401 4.41 -32.20 7.59
CA PRO A 401 4.65 -33.65 7.66
C PRO A 401 4.70 -34.38 6.30
N TYR A 402 4.01 -33.91 5.26
CA TYR A 402 4.10 -34.50 3.91
C TYR A 402 5.42 -34.17 3.21
N TRP A 403 5.98 -32.98 3.42
CA TRP A 403 7.29 -32.61 2.88
C TRP A 403 8.43 -33.27 3.67
N VAL A 404 8.26 -33.44 4.99
CA VAL A 404 9.15 -34.24 5.84
C VAL A 404 9.14 -35.72 5.43
N ALA A 405 8.00 -36.27 5.03
CA ALA A 405 7.91 -37.63 4.51
C ALA A 405 8.66 -37.86 3.17
N GLU A 406 8.97 -36.80 2.42
CA GLU A 406 9.88 -36.84 1.27
C GLU A 406 11.38 -36.79 1.66
N GLY A 407 11.70 -36.67 2.95
CA GLY A 407 13.07 -36.58 3.48
C GLY A 407 13.58 -35.15 3.78
N ASN A 408 12.71 -34.14 3.72
CA ASN A 408 13.06 -32.75 4.05
C ASN A 408 12.97 -32.49 5.57
N LYS A 409 13.42 -31.32 6.03
CA LYS A 409 13.22 -30.88 7.43
C LYS A 409 11.82 -30.28 7.61
N PRO A 410 11.33 -30.14 8.86
CA PRO A 410 10.16 -29.33 9.17
C PRO A 410 10.30 -27.91 8.58
N CYS A 411 9.25 -27.37 7.96
CA CYS A 411 9.30 -26.11 7.21
C CYS A 411 9.91 -24.92 7.99
N TYR A 412 9.62 -24.79 9.28
CA TYR A 412 10.18 -23.72 10.11
C TYR A 412 11.71 -23.76 10.22
N GLN A 413 12.34 -24.94 10.05
CA GLN A 413 13.79 -25.11 10.15
C GLN A 413 14.56 -24.64 8.91
N HIS A 414 13.89 -24.19 7.85
CA HIS A 414 14.51 -23.62 6.65
C HIS A 414 14.81 -22.12 6.80
N GLY A 415 15.24 -21.72 8.00
CA GLY A 415 15.64 -20.35 8.31
C GLY A 415 14.48 -19.38 8.52
N ILE A 416 13.29 -19.86 8.89
CA ILE A 416 12.16 -19.01 9.27
C ILE A 416 12.45 -18.35 10.62
N ASP A 417 12.13 -17.06 10.74
CA ASP A 417 12.44 -16.27 11.95
C ASP A 417 11.17 -15.95 12.75
N ALA A 418 10.03 -15.79 12.07
CA ALA A 418 8.77 -15.38 12.69
C ALA A 418 7.58 -16.27 12.32
N TYR A 419 6.82 -16.66 13.34
CA TYR A 419 5.47 -17.19 13.24
C TYR A 419 4.47 -16.04 13.40
N ALA A 420 3.53 -15.91 12.47
CA ALA A 420 2.61 -14.79 12.40
C ALA A 420 1.15 -15.19 12.56
N ILE A 421 0.39 -14.38 13.30
CA ILE A 421 -1.05 -14.60 13.54
C ILE A 421 -1.87 -13.30 13.36
N THR A 422 -3.21 -13.39 13.49
CA THR A 422 -4.12 -12.23 13.45
C THR A 422 -4.40 -11.66 14.85
N GLY A 423 -4.42 -10.34 14.99
CA GLY A 423 -4.66 -9.63 16.26
C GLY A 423 -6.05 -9.03 16.41
N TYR A 424 -7.10 -9.68 15.88
CA TYR A 424 -8.44 -9.09 15.76
C TYR A 424 -9.37 -9.34 16.97
N PHE A 425 -9.93 -8.28 17.54
CA PHE A 425 -11.08 -8.35 18.45
C PHE A 425 -12.37 -7.83 17.79
N SER A 426 -13.50 -8.47 18.05
CA SER A 426 -14.82 -8.06 17.52
C SER A 426 -15.96 -8.16 18.55
N GLY A 427 -15.75 -8.87 19.66
CA GLY A 427 -16.79 -9.22 20.63
C GLY A 427 -17.98 -9.95 19.99
N ALA A 428 -17.81 -10.56 18.82
CA ALA A 428 -18.86 -11.18 18.00
C ALA A 428 -20.06 -10.25 17.63
N LEU A 429 -19.92 -8.93 17.77
CA LEU A 429 -21.02 -7.96 17.65
C LEU A 429 -21.77 -8.00 16.31
N GLY A 430 -21.06 -8.31 15.22
CA GLY A 430 -21.62 -8.33 13.86
C GLY A 430 -22.02 -9.72 13.33
N GLN A 431 -21.98 -10.77 14.16
CA GLN A 431 -22.40 -12.11 13.74
C GLN A 431 -23.94 -12.18 13.56
N PRO A 432 -24.47 -12.85 12.53
CA PRO A 432 -25.91 -13.04 12.31
C PRO A 432 -26.66 -13.57 13.55
N GLU A 433 -26.02 -14.48 14.26
CA GLU A 433 -26.53 -15.17 15.43
C GLU A 433 -26.70 -14.22 16.65
N ASN A 434 -25.98 -13.08 16.64
CA ASN A 434 -26.01 -12.05 17.68
C ASN A 434 -26.76 -10.77 17.26
N ALA A 435 -27.04 -10.59 15.96
CA ALA A 435 -27.48 -9.31 15.40
C ALA A 435 -28.79 -8.77 15.99
N SER A 436 -29.73 -9.65 16.35
CA SER A 436 -31.00 -9.26 17.01
C SER A 436 -30.79 -8.76 18.44
N THR A 437 -29.88 -9.36 19.20
CA THR A 437 -29.49 -8.90 20.53
C THR A 437 -28.80 -7.54 20.45
N VAL A 438 -27.86 -7.35 19.52
CA VAL A 438 -27.16 -6.07 19.36
C VAL A 438 -28.09 -4.97 18.82
N GLU A 439 -29.02 -5.28 17.91
CA GLU A 439 -30.02 -4.29 17.48
C GLU A 439 -30.99 -3.93 18.63
N SER A 440 -31.27 -4.86 19.54
CA SER A 440 -32.08 -4.56 20.74
C SER A 440 -31.42 -3.53 21.68
N TRP A 441 -30.08 -3.42 21.65
CA TRP A 441 -29.34 -2.43 22.43
C TRP A 441 -29.55 -1.00 21.91
N LEU A 442 -29.93 -0.82 20.65
CA LEU A 442 -30.13 0.52 20.04
C LEU A 442 -31.37 1.26 20.59
N LYS A 443 -32.17 0.61 21.44
CA LYS A 443 -33.33 1.19 22.15
C LYS A 443 -32.93 2.25 23.19
N ASP A 444 -31.75 2.12 23.77
CA ASP A 444 -31.12 3.07 24.69
C ASP A 444 -29.65 3.18 24.27
N ARG A 445 -29.27 4.31 23.67
CA ARG A 445 -27.96 4.43 23.02
C ARG A 445 -26.80 4.45 24.01
N ASP A 446 -26.96 5.06 25.18
CA ASP A 446 -25.91 5.15 26.18
C ASP A 446 -25.68 3.81 26.86
N GLU A 447 -26.75 3.11 27.22
CA GLU A 447 -26.68 1.76 27.78
C GLU A 447 -26.25 0.72 26.72
N GLY A 448 -26.65 0.90 25.47
CA GLY A 448 -26.20 0.08 24.35
C GLY A 448 -24.71 0.23 24.08
N MET A 449 -24.17 1.44 24.15
CA MET A 449 -22.74 1.70 24.02
C MET A 449 -21.93 1.05 25.16
N LYS A 450 -22.41 1.17 26.41
CA LYS A 450 -21.80 0.47 27.57
C LYS A 450 -21.80 -1.05 27.39
N LYS A 451 -22.88 -1.63 26.86
CA LYS A 451 -22.97 -3.06 26.53
C LYS A 451 -21.96 -3.46 25.46
N ALA A 452 -21.84 -2.70 24.37
CA ALA A 452 -20.84 -2.94 23.34
C ALA A 452 -19.40 -2.93 23.90
N PHE A 453 -19.03 -1.92 24.69
CA PHE A 453 -17.69 -1.86 25.29
C PHE A 453 -17.44 -2.93 26.36
N LYS A 454 -18.47 -3.36 27.12
CA LYS A 454 -18.36 -4.54 28.00
C LYS A 454 -18.12 -5.83 27.20
N GLN A 455 -18.90 -6.05 26.14
CA GLN A 455 -18.80 -7.23 25.27
C GLN A 455 -17.43 -7.31 24.58
N LEU A 456 -16.93 -6.20 24.02
CA LEU A 456 -15.62 -6.14 23.38
C LEU A 456 -14.47 -6.44 24.35
N ARG A 457 -14.59 -5.99 25.61
CA ARG A 457 -13.55 -6.16 26.63
C ARG A 457 -13.57 -7.53 27.31
N LYS A 458 -14.75 -8.09 27.62
CA LYS A 458 -14.90 -9.28 28.49
C LYS A 458 -15.85 -10.37 27.98
N GLY A 459 -16.58 -10.13 26.90
CA GLY A 459 -17.69 -11.00 26.50
C GLY A 459 -18.86 -10.98 27.49
N GLY A 460 -19.61 -12.08 27.52
CA GLY A 460 -20.65 -12.41 28.49
C GLY A 460 -22.00 -11.72 28.28
N LEU A 461 -22.27 -11.13 27.12
CA LEU A 461 -23.54 -10.45 26.80
C LEU A 461 -24.28 -10.98 25.56
N LEU A 462 -23.70 -11.92 24.81
CA LEU A 462 -24.23 -12.42 23.54
C LEU A 462 -24.46 -13.94 23.54
N PRO A 463 -25.39 -14.46 22.71
CA PRO A 463 -25.59 -15.91 22.53
C PRO A 463 -24.36 -16.65 21.97
N ASP A 464 -23.67 -16.06 20.99
CA ASP A 464 -22.39 -16.54 20.45
C ASP A 464 -21.27 -15.62 20.95
N ASP A 465 -20.66 -15.97 22.07
CA ASP A 465 -19.69 -15.14 22.79
C ASP A 465 -18.24 -15.54 22.47
N ARG A 466 -17.54 -14.67 21.74
CA ARG A 466 -16.15 -14.87 21.26
C ARG A 466 -15.52 -13.58 20.74
N ASP A 467 -14.22 -13.66 20.46
CA ASP A 467 -13.37 -12.61 19.91
C ASP A 467 -13.40 -11.31 20.75
N SER A 468 -13.62 -11.42 22.07
CA SER A 468 -13.35 -10.34 23.03
C SER A 468 -11.84 -10.26 23.33
N LEU A 469 -11.36 -9.17 23.92
CA LEU A 469 -9.95 -9.06 24.32
C LEU A 469 -9.52 -10.20 25.26
N MET A 470 -10.38 -10.58 26.23
CA MET A 470 -10.10 -11.64 27.19
C MET A 470 -9.99 -13.03 26.53
N ASP A 471 -10.88 -13.35 25.56
CA ASP A 471 -10.78 -14.58 24.75
C ASP A 471 -9.52 -14.57 23.86
N ASN A 472 -9.16 -13.42 23.30
CA ASN A 472 -7.96 -13.29 22.48
C ASN A 472 -6.65 -13.45 23.28
N TYR A 473 -6.60 -13.01 24.54
CA TYR A 473 -5.44 -13.22 25.41
C TYR A 473 -5.10 -14.72 25.54
N GLU A 474 -6.10 -15.59 25.74
CA GLU A 474 -5.88 -17.05 25.81
C GLU A 474 -5.38 -17.66 24.48
N LYS A 475 -5.73 -17.05 23.34
CA LYS A 475 -5.21 -17.45 22.01
C LYS A 475 -3.78 -16.96 21.82
N PHE A 476 -3.46 -15.75 22.27
CA PHE A 476 -2.10 -15.20 22.23
C PHE A 476 -1.14 -15.99 23.12
N VAL A 477 -1.56 -16.41 24.33
CA VAL A 477 -0.79 -17.32 25.19
C VAL A 477 -0.49 -18.64 24.47
N TYR A 478 -1.51 -19.25 23.83
CA TYR A 478 -1.34 -20.49 23.09
C TYR A 478 -0.32 -20.36 21.95
N HIS A 479 -0.46 -19.36 21.08
CA HIS A 479 0.43 -19.16 19.93
C HIS A 479 1.84 -18.70 20.33
N SER A 480 1.97 -17.98 21.44
CA SER A 480 3.25 -17.65 22.05
C SER A 480 4.04 -18.90 22.46
N ASN A 481 3.36 -19.93 22.99
CA ASN A 481 4.01 -21.21 23.30
C ASN A 481 4.44 -21.95 22.02
N ILE A 482 3.59 -22.01 20.99
CA ILE A 482 3.93 -22.61 19.67
C ILE A 482 5.18 -21.98 19.04
N ALA A 483 5.31 -20.65 19.15
CA ALA A 483 6.48 -19.91 18.67
C ALA A 483 7.75 -20.25 19.49
N LYS A 484 7.65 -20.20 20.83
CA LYS A 484 8.74 -20.51 21.76
C LYS A 484 9.26 -21.95 21.62
N GLU A 485 8.37 -22.93 21.42
CA GLU A 485 8.71 -24.34 21.14
C GLU A 485 9.63 -24.50 19.91
N ARG A 486 9.53 -23.59 18.93
CA ARG A 486 10.24 -23.65 17.65
C ARG A 486 11.35 -22.61 17.52
N GLY A 487 11.58 -21.80 18.56
CA GLY A 487 12.58 -20.72 18.55
C GLY A 487 12.23 -19.55 17.64
N LEU A 488 10.94 -19.35 17.34
CA LEU A 488 10.44 -18.30 16.44
C LEU A 488 9.97 -17.07 17.23
N GLN A 489 10.08 -15.89 16.63
CA GLN A 489 9.35 -14.71 17.09
C GLN A 489 7.85 -14.89 16.83
N LEU A 490 6.98 -14.46 17.76
CA LEU A 490 5.55 -14.32 17.49
C LEU A 490 5.27 -12.88 17.00
N VAL A 491 4.79 -12.71 15.77
CA VAL A 491 4.36 -11.42 15.21
C VAL A 491 2.85 -11.42 14.93
N ALA A 492 2.23 -10.25 14.86
CA ALA A 492 0.89 -10.11 14.27
C ALA A 492 1.03 -9.55 12.85
N TYR A 493 0.51 -10.23 11.83
CA TYR A 493 0.57 -9.75 10.43
C TYR A 493 -0.52 -8.72 10.11
N GLU A 494 -1.61 -8.73 10.89
CA GLU A 494 -2.65 -7.70 10.92
C GLU A 494 -3.47 -7.83 12.21
N GLY A 495 -4.11 -6.75 12.66
CA GLY A 495 -4.93 -6.78 13.88
C GLY A 495 -5.53 -5.43 14.27
N GLY A 496 -6.20 -5.42 15.43
CA GLY A 496 -7.02 -4.30 15.92
C GLY A 496 -8.49 -4.70 16.03
N GLN A 497 -9.40 -3.75 15.79
CA GLN A 497 -10.84 -4.04 15.77
C GLN A 497 -11.28 -4.73 14.47
N HIS A 498 -12.26 -5.63 14.56
CA HIS A 498 -12.97 -6.25 13.44
C HIS A 498 -14.50 -6.17 13.68
N ILE A 499 -15.01 -4.98 13.96
CA ILE A 499 -16.42 -4.72 14.27
C ILE A 499 -17.15 -4.37 12.97
N VAL A 500 -17.75 -5.38 12.34
CA VAL A 500 -18.45 -5.30 11.05
C VAL A 500 -19.51 -6.39 10.94
N GLY A 501 -20.62 -6.10 10.25
CA GLY A 501 -21.66 -7.09 9.96
C GLY A 501 -21.13 -8.23 9.07
N ARG A 502 -21.35 -9.49 9.48
CA ARG A 502 -21.02 -10.71 8.72
C ARG A 502 -22.27 -11.25 8.02
N LYS A 503 -22.09 -11.90 6.85
CA LYS A 503 -23.20 -12.36 5.98
C LYS A 503 -24.20 -11.21 5.76
N ASP A 504 -25.50 -11.46 5.81
CA ASP A 504 -26.55 -10.47 5.55
C ASP A 504 -26.58 -9.27 6.51
N VAL A 505 -25.97 -9.39 7.70
CA VAL A 505 -25.83 -8.29 8.68
C VAL A 505 -25.07 -7.10 8.07
N VAL A 506 -24.22 -7.35 7.06
CA VAL A 506 -23.50 -6.31 6.30
C VAL A 506 -24.44 -5.34 5.56
N ASN A 507 -25.74 -5.66 5.45
CA ASN A 507 -26.76 -4.78 4.86
C ASN A 507 -27.66 -4.11 5.92
N ASN A 508 -27.44 -4.36 7.22
CA ASN A 508 -28.14 -3.66 8.30
C ASN A 508 -27.50 -2.28 8.54
N GLU A 509 -28.13 -1.23 8.03
CA GLU A 509 -27.66 0.16 8.16
C GLU A 509 -27.61 0.64 9.62
N LYS A 510 -28.54 0.21 10.48
CA LYS A 510 -28.57 0.61 11.90
C LYS A 510 -27.35 0.08 12.64
N LEU A 511 -27.04 -1.20 12.44
CA LEU A 511 -25.86 -1.85 13.02
C LEU A 511 -24.57 -1.30 12.40
N THR A 512 -24.55 -1.03 11.08
CA THR A 512 -23.42 -0.36 10.42
C THR A 512 -23.10 0.97 11.08
N ASN A 513 -24.11 1.84 11.25
CA ASN A 513 -23.93 3.14 11.89
C ASN A 513 -23.48 3.01 13.35
N PHE A 514 -24.04 2.06 14.12
CA PHE A 514 -23.61 1.79 15.49
C PHE A 514 -22.15 1.26 15.58
N PHE A 515 -21.70 0.45 14.62
CA PHE A 515 -20.31 -0.02 14.57
C PHE A 515 -19.32 1.10 14.20
N ILE A 516 -19.76 2.09 13.43
CA ILE A 516 -19.01 3.33 13.15
C ILE A 516 -18.98 4.23 14.40
N GLU A 517 -20.11 4.39 15.11
CA GLU A 517 -20.18 5.09 16.40
C GLU A 517 -19.19 4.49 17.42
N ILE A 518 -19.17 3.15 17.58
CA ILE A 518 -18.22 2.43 18.46
C ILE A 518 -16.76 2.68 18.05
N ASN A 519 -16.45 2.73 16.75
CA ASN A 519 -15.09 2.99 16.25
C ASN A 519 -14.59 4.41 16.54
N ARG A 520 -15.52 5.38 16.66
CA ARG A 520 -15.24 6.79 16.95
C ARG A 520 -15.35 7.14 18.44
N HIS A 521 -15.94 6.27 19.26
CA HIS A 521 -16.13 6.50 20.68
C HIS A 521 -14.78 6.46 21.45
N PRO A 522 -14.51 7.37 22.41
CA PRO A 522 -13.20 7.45 23.09
C PRO A 522 -12.73 6.14 23.73
N GLN A 523 -13.63 5.29 24.23
CA GLN A 523 -13.25 4.01 24.84
C GLN A 523 -12.61 3.01 23.86
N MET A 524 -12.63 3.26 22.54
CA MET A 524 -11.87 2.48 21.57
C MET A 524 -10.35 2.60 21.81
N TYR A 525 -9.88 3.75 22.31
CA TYR A 525 -8.51 3.94 22.79
C TYR A 525 -8.16 2.96 23.92
N GLU A 526 -9.08 2.76 24.88
CA GLU A 526 -8.88 1.83 26.01
C GLU A 526 -8.75 0.38 25.51
N LEU A 527 -9.51 -0.01 24.49
CA LEU A 527 -9.46 -1.36 23.92
C LEU A 527 -8.15 -1.62 23.15
N TYR A 528 -7.70 -0.66 22.34
CA TYR A 528 -6.41 -0.74 21.64
C TYR A 528 -5.23 -0.75 22.63
N THR A 529 -5.27 0.14 23.64
CA THR A 529 -4.26 0.19 24.70
C THR A 529 -4.16 -1.13 25.47
N GLN A 530 -5.29 -1.82 25.69
CA GLN A 530 -5.28 -3.14 26.34
C GLN A 530 -4.75 -4.21 25.38
N LEU A 531 -5.20 -4.25 24.12
CA LEU A 531 -4.73 -5.21 23.10
C LEU A 531 -3.20 -5.25 22.98
N PHE A 532 -2.54 -4.09 22.99
CA PHE A 532 -1.07 -4.03 22.88
C PHE A 532 -0.35 -4.40 24.18
N LYS A 533 -0.98 -4.21 25.34
CA LYS A 533 -0.49 -4.72 26.63
C LYS A 533 -0.61 -6.25 26.70
N ASP A 534 -1.78 -6.78 26.36
CA ASP A 534 -2.05 -8.22 26.25
C ASP A 534 -1.03 -8.91 25.33
N TRP A 535 -0.77 -8.32 24.16
CA TRP A 535 0.22 -8.80 23.20
C TRP A 535 1.66 -8.78 23.75
N LYS A 536 2.05 -7.69 24.42
CA LYS A 536 3.36 -7.56 25.05
C LYS A 536 3.56 -8.54 26.21
N GLU A 537 2.52 -8.74 27.03
CA GLU A 537 2.55 -9.61 28.22
C GLU A 537 2.79 -11.07 27.86
N VAL A 538 2.18 -11.59 26.78
CA VAL A 538 2.46 -12.97 26.32
C VAL A 538 3.86 -13.14 25.73
N GLY A 539 4.61 -12.05 25.49
CA GLY A 539 5.88 -12.06 24.77
C GLY A 539 5.72 -12.03 23.24
N GLY A 540 4.63 -11.45 22.73
CA GLY A 540 4.52 -11.09 21.32
C GLY A 540 5.55 -10.01 20.96
N THR A 541 6.00 -10.01 19.72
CA THR A 541 7.01 -9.07 19.20
C THR A 541 6.32 -7.96 18.38
N MET A 542 6.70 -7.73 17.13
CA MET A 542 6.07 -6.69 16.30
C MET A 542 4.58 -6.98 16.08
N PHE A 543 3.74 -5.98 16.33
CA PHE A 543 2.30 -6.02 16.01
C PHE A 543 2.00 -5.12 14.82
N MET A 544 1.52 -5.69 13.72
CA MET A 544 1.06 -4.93 12.56
C MET A 544 -0.40 -4.50 12.74
N HIS A 545 -0.68 -3.20 12.83
CA HIS A 545 -2.08 -2.72 12.76
C HIS A 545 -2.64 -2.92 11.35
N PHE A 546 -3.95 -3.23 11.24
CA PHE A 546 -4.52 -3.70 9.98
C PHE A 546 -4.34 -2.71 8.82
N VAL A 547 -4.83 -1.47 8.86
CA VAL A 547 -4.50 -0.46 7.82
C VAL A 547 -4.43 0.95 8.38
N ASP A 548 -3.58 1.77 7.76
CA ASP A 548 -3.32 3.18 8.07
C ASP A 548 -4.55 4.10 7.90
N VAL A 549 -5.01 4.33 6.67
CA VAL A 549 -5.96 5.39 6.33
C VAL A 549 -7.07 4.79 5.46
N GLY A 550 -8.22 4.50 6.07
CA GLY A 550 -9.30 3.75 5.45
C GLY A 550 -10.66 4.14 6.00
N LYS A 551 -11.46 4.78 5.15
CA LYS A 551 -12.80 5.28 5.48
C LYS A 551 -13.76 4.19 5.99
N PRO A 552 -14.67 4.50 6.94
CA PRO A 552 -15.72 3.57 7.35
C PRO A 552 -16.71 3.29 6.23
N THR A 553 -17.15 2.04 6.14
CA THR A 553 -18.22 1.59 5.24
C THR A 553 -19.02 0.46 5.89
N LYS A 554 -20.09 -0.01 5.23
CA LYS A 554 -20.77 -1.25 5.64
C LYS A 554 -19.84 -2.48 5.69
N TRP A 555 -18.74 -2.44 4.93
CA TRP A 555 -17.70 -3.48 4.90
C TRP A 555 -16.64 -3.31 6.00
N GLY A 556 -16.80 -2.37 6.92
CA GLY A 556 -15.95 -2.19 8.11
C GLY A 556 -15.32 -0.80 8.25
N SER A 557 -14.67 -0.58 9.39
CA SER A 557 -14.07 0.69 9.82
C SER A 557 -12.56 0.55 10.02
N TRP A 558 -11.85 0.13 8.97
CA TRP A 558 -10.53 -0.48 9.09
C TRP A 558 -9.40 0.46 9.52
N GLY A 559 -9.34 1.66 8.94
CA GLY A 559 -8.24 2.60 9.12
C GLY A 559 -7.99 3.00 10.58
N ALA A 560 -6.72 3.21 10.94
CA ALA A 560 -6.37 3.99 12.13
C ALA A 560 -6.93 5.42 12.00
N LEU A 561 -6.85 5.99 10.80
CA LEU A 561 -7.51 7.24 10.39
C LEU A 561 -8.53 6.95 9.26
N GLU A 562 -9.51 7.84 9.08
CA GLU A 562 -10.53 7.73 8.03
C GLU A 562 -10.13 8.47 6.74
N TYR A 563 -9.21 9.44 6.84
CA TYR A 563 -8.70 10.27 5.74
C TYR A 563 -7.34 10.90 6.10
N VAL A 564 -6.55 11.26 5.07
CA VAL A 564 -5.13 11.61 5.22
C VAL A 564 -4.86 12.87 6.05
N ASP A 565 -5.71 13.90 5.95
CA ASP A 565 -5.59 15.14 6.73
C ASP A 565 -6.17 15.03 8.16
N GLN A 566 -6.67 13.84 8.56
CA GLN A 566 -7.14 13.63 9.92
C GLN A 566 -5.97 13.71 10.91
N SER A 567 -6.09 14.58 11.91
CA SER A 567 -5.08 14.75 12.96
C SER A 567 -5.05 13.59 13.96
N GLU A 568 -6.23 13.13 14.40
CA GLU A 568 -6.36 12.15 15.49
C GLU A 568 -7.58 11.24 15.34
N SER A 569 -7.52 10.07 15.97
CA SER A 569 -8.67 9.20 16.24
C SER A 569 -8.38 8.36 17.50
N PRO A 570 -9.38 7.80 18.19
CA PRO A 570 -9.15 6.93 19.34
C PRO A 570 -8.22 5.74 19.05
N LYS A 571 -8.19 5.27 17.80
CA LYS A 571 -7.30 4.19 17.35
C LYS A 571 -5.89 4.71 17.05
N TYR A 572 -5.78 5.81 16.32
CA TYR A 572 -4.49 6.39 15.95
C TYR A 572 -3.73 6.92 17.17
N SER A 573 -4.40 7.61 18.09
CA SER A 573 -3.80 8.09 19.34
C SER A 573 -3.31 6.91 20.20
N ALA A 574 -4.05 5.80 20.28
CA ALA A 574 -3.59 4.60 21.00
C ALA A 574 -2.37 3.93 20.35
N LEU A 575 -2.23 3.97 19.02
CA LEU A 575 -1.02 3.52 18.32
C LEU A 575 0.18 4.43 18.67
N MET A 576 0.02 5.75 18.52
CA MET A 576 1.07 6.73 18.76
C MET A 576 1.53 6.77 20.23
N ASP A 577 0.59 6.70 21.17
CA ASP A 577 0.88 6.63 22.60
C ASP A 577 1.60 5.33 22.96
N PHE A 578 1.18 4.18 22.42
CA PHE A 578 1.85 2.92 22.71
C PHE A 578 3.29 2.91 22.18
N ILE A 579 3.54 3.44 20.97
CA ILE A 579 4.89 3.62 20.40
C ILE A 579 5.74 4.57 21.28
N THR A 580 5.16 5.68 21.71
CA THR A 580 5.87 6.69 22.52
C THR A 580 6.21 6.17 23.93
N GLN A 581 5.33 5.35 24.51
CA GLN A 581 5.48 4.81 25.87
C GLN A 581 6.28 3.49 25.92
N ASN A 582 6.52 2.84 24.78
CA ASN A 582 7.21 1.55 24.72
C ASN A 582 8.22 1.53 23.59
N SER A 583 9.51 1.48 23.93
CA SER A 583 10.47 0.85 23.02
C SER A 583 10.11 -0.62 22.82
N CYS A 584 10.39 -1.16 21.64
CA CYS A 584 10.43 -2.59 21.36
C CYS A 584 11.28 -3.34 22.40
N TRP A 585 10.95 -4.62 22.61
CA TRP A 585 11.36 -5.40 23.79
C TRP A 585 11.87 -6.80 23.44
N TRP A 586 12.19 -7.04 22.17
CA TRP A 586 12.65 -8.33 21.64
C TRP A 586 14.06 -8.22 21.08
N GLU A 587 14.78 -9.34 21.04
CA GLU A 587 16.14 -9.41 20.50
C GLU A 587 16.15 -9.15 18.99
N GLY A 588 17.09 -8.31 18.52
CA GLY A 588 17.18 -7.89 17.12
C GLY A 588 16.34 -6.65 16.76
N CYS A 589 15.72 -6.00 17.74
CA CYS A 589 15.34 -4.59 17.62
C CYS A 589 16.55 -3.69 17.94
#